data_AF-A0AA43Q4B5-F1
#
_entry.id   AF-A0AA43Q4B5-F1
#
_cell.length_a   1.000
_cell.length_b   1.000
_cell.length_c   1.000
_cell.angle_alpha   90.00
_cell.angle_beta   90.00
_cell.angle_gamma   90.00
#
_symmetry.space_group_name_H-M   'P 1'
#
loop_
_entity.id
_entity.type
_entity.pdbx_description
1 polymer ?
#
loop_
_entity_poly.entity_id
_entity_poly.type
_entity_poly.pdbx_seq_one_letter_code
_entity_poly.pdbx_strand_id
1 'polypeptide(L)'
;MTTKNYAVPMQLMAQQSLKSYQMLNAPRGPVGIGQAAQVANRLKELGLVIVTVRFGDRPVITVKPSGITQRFDSVCTGQGGDAGAMYRSYATVVDGVKVVWHRPMQPLH
;
A
#
# COMPACT_ATOMS: atom_id res chain seq x y z
N MET A 1 -26.68 0.08 25.23
CA MET A 1 -25.40 0.69 24.81
C MET A 1 -25.37 0.70 23.29
N THR A 2 -25.54 1.86 22.66
CA THR A 2 -25.75 1.97 21.20
C THR A 2 -24.38 2.11 20.52
N THR A 3 -23.97 1.09 19.77
CA THR A 3 -22.74 1.08 18.98
C THR A 3 -22.86 2.10 17.85
N LYS A 4 -22.13 3.21 17.92
CA LYS A 4 -22.03 4.17 16.82
C LYS A 4 -21.24 3.52 15.68
N ASN A 5 -21.95 3.03 14.66
CA ASN A 5 -21.35 2.66 13.38
C ASN A 5 -20.82 3.94 12.71
N TYR A 6 -19.52 4.20 12.84
CA TYR A 6 -18.85 5.22 12.04
C TYR A 6 -18.73 4.69 10.60
N ALA A 7 -19.81 4.83 9.83
CA ALA A 7 -19.73 4.72 8.39
C ALA A 7 -18.81 5.84 7.91
N VAL A 8 -17.60 5.49 7.50
CA VAL A 8 -16.69 6.44 6.86
C VAL A 8 -17.37 6.88 5.57
N PRO A 9 -17.67 8.19 5.39
CA PRO A 9 -18.40 8.65 4.22
C PRO A 9 -17.60 8.34 2.95
N MET A 10 -18.27 7.81 1.91
CA MET A 10 -17.63 7.46 0.63
C MET A 10 -16.85 8.62 0.00
N GLN A 11 -17.25 9.87 0.26
CA GLN A 11 -16.49 11.07 -0.16
C GLN A 11 -15.09 11.11 0.46
N LEU A 12 -14.93 10.71 1.72
CA LEU A 12 -13.63 10.67 2.38
C LEU A 12 -12.74 9.59 1.76
N MET A 13 -13.32 8.43 1.43
CA MET A 13 -12.61 7.33 0.75
C MET A 13 -12.19 7.72 -0.68
N ALA A 14 -13.04 8.44 -1.41
CA ALA A 14 -12.72 8.94 -2.74
C ALA A 14 -11.61 10.01 -2.72
N GLN A 15 -11.64 10.94 -1.76
CA GLN A 15 -10.60 11.98 -1.59
C GLN A 15 -9.25 11.39 -1.16
N GLN A 16 -9.25 10.40 -0.27
CA GLN A 16 -8.07 9.67 0.17
C GLN A 16 -7.43 8.91 -1.00
N SER A 17 -8.23 8.14 -1.74
CA SER A 17 -7.79 7.47 -2.98
C SER A 17 -7.15 8.44 -3.99
N LEU A 18 -7.72 9.64 -4.15
CA LEU A 18 -7.17 10.72 -4.98
C LEU A 18 -5.79 11.21 -4.49
N LYS A 19 -5.61 11.40 -3.18
CA LYS A 19 -4.32 11.80 -2.60
C LYS A 19 -3.27 10.71 -2.79
N SER A 20 -3.62 9.45 -2.51
CA SER A 20 -2.74 8.32 -2.76
C SER A 20 -2.36 8.20 -4.23
N TYR A 21 -3.31 8.41 -5.15
CA TYR A 21 -3.07 8.42 -6.59
C TYR A 21 -2.09 9.53 -7.00
N GLN A 22 -2.32 10.76 -6.50
CA GLN A 22 -1.44 11.90 -6.77
C GLN A 22 -0.03 11.66 -6.23
N MET A 23 0.11 11.18 -4.99
CA MET A 23 1.42 10.85 -4.41
C MET A 23 2.11 9.72 -5.15
N LEU A 24 1.36 8.73 -5.64
CA LEU A 24 1.94 7.61 -6.37
C LEU A 24 2.57 8.07 -7.69
N ASN A 25 1.90 9.00 -8.39
CA ASN A 25 2.25 9.47 -9.73
C ASN A 25 3.05 10.79 -9.76
N ALA A 26 3.19 11.48 -8.61
CA ALA A 26 3.97 12.70 -8.52
C ALA A 26 5.45 12.44 -8.88
N PRO A 27 6.11 13.35 -9.62
CA PRO A 27 7.55 13.33 -9.80
C PRO A 27 8.21 13.41 -8.43
N ARG A 28 8.89 12.34 -8.02
CA ARG A 28 9.63 12.28 -6.76
C ARG A 28 11.12 12.44 -7.04
N GLY A 29 11.75 13.32 -6.28
CA GLY A 29 13.21 13.37 -6.18
C GLY A 29 13.77 12.09 -5.54
N PRO A 30 15.09 11.90 -5.60
CA PRO A 30 15.72 10.70 -5.06
C PRO A 30 15.41 10.56 -3.56
N VAL A 31 14.85 9.40 -3.18
CA VAL A 31 14.64 9.06 -1.78
C VAL A 31 15.90 8.37 -1.27
N GLY A 32 16.54 8.95 -0.24
CA GLY A 32 17.77 8.40 0.32
C GLY A 32 17.58 6.99 0.87
N ILE A 33 18.61 6.14 0.75
CA ILE A 33 18.60 4.75 1.24
C ILE A 33 18.21 4.66 2.72
N GLY A 34 18.67 5.62 3.54
CA GLY A 34 18.33 5.69 4.96
C GLY A 34 16.83 5.86 5.24
N GLN A 35 16.11 6.58 4.37
CA GLN A 35 14.67 6.80 4.50
C GLN A 35 13.89 5.52 4.18
N ALA A 36 14.28 4.77 3.15
CA ALA A 36 13.70 3.46 2.85
C ALA A 36 13.88 2.46 4.00
N ALA A 37 15.05 2.46 4.65
CA ALA A 37 15.31 1.63 5.82
C ALA A 37 14.45 2.04 7.03
N GLN A 38 14.30 3.35 7.29
CA GLN A 38 13.42 3.86 8.35
C GLN A 38 11.96 3.46 8.12
N VAL A 39 11.45 3.60 6.89
CA VAL A 39 10.10 3.17 6.55
C VAL A 39 9.96 1.66 6.73
N ALA A 40 10.92 0.86 6.28
CA ALA A 40 10.90 -0.58 6.50
C ALA A 40 10.82 -0.94 8.00
N ASN A 41 11.57 -0.25 8.88
CA ASN A 41 11.50 -0.48 10.32
C ASN A 41 10.13 -0.09 10.89
N ARG A 42 9.56 1.06 10.52
CA ARG A 42 8.21 1.46 10.93
C ARG A 42 7.15 0.46 10.50
N LEU A 43 7.24 -0.06 9.27
CA LEU A 43 6.30 -1.08 8.78
C LEU A 43 6.40 -2.38 9.60
N LYS A 44 7.62 -2.79 10.00
CA LYS A 44 7.83 -3.93 10.90
C LYS A 44 7.26 -3.69 12.30
N GLU A 45 7.45 -2.51 12.87
CA GLU A 45 6.89 -2.10 14.17
C GLU A 45 5.36 -2.11 14.15
N LEU A 46 4.75 -1.75 13.02
CA LEU A 46 3.32 -1.89 12.80
C LEU A 46 2.86 -3.35 12.67
N GLY A 47 3.77 -4.33 12.57
CA GLY A 47 3.44 -5.75 12.42
C GLY A 47 3.25 -6.20 10.97
N LEU A 48 3.73 -5.42 9.98
CA LEU A 48 3.72 -5.85 8.58
C LEU A 48 4.92 -6.76 8.29
N VAL A 49 4.68 -7.82 7.53
CA VAL A 49 5.72 -8.73 7.07
C VAL A 49 6.26 -8.22 5.74
N ILE A 50 7.52 -7.76 5.75
CA ILE A 50 8.23 -7.34 4.54
C ILE A 50 8.63 -8.58 3.73
N VAL A 51 8.30 -8.57 2.44
CA VAL A 51 8.67 -9.61 1.47
C VAL A 51 9.97 -9.22 0.77
N THR A 52 10.03 -8.00 0.23
CA THR A 52 11.20 -7.47 -0.48
C THR A 52 11.35 -5.98 -0.26
N VAL A 53 12.59 -5.50 -0.26
CA VAL A 53 12.93 -4.08 -0.31
C VAL A 53 13.83 -3.85 -1.50
N ARG A 54 13.42 -2.97 -2.41
CA ARG A 54 14.26 -2.50 -3.52
C ARG A 54 14.73 -1.09 -3.17
N PHE A 55 16.04 -0.94 -3.03
CA PHE A 55 16.68 0.36 -2.85
C PHE A 55 17.00 0.99 -4.21
N GLY A 56 17.26 2.30 -4.22
CA GLY A 56 17.55 3.09 -5.42
C GLY A 56 16.81 4.44 -5.37
N ASP A 57 16.86 5.22 -6.45
CA ASP A 57 16.22 6.54 -6.50
C ASP A 57 14.70 6.50 -6.28
N ARG A 58 14.08 5.34 -6.55
CA ARG A 58 12.66 5.06 -6.36
C ARG A 58 12.49 3.79 -5.54
N PRO A 59 12.66 3.87 -4.20
CA PRO A 59 12.59 2.69 -3.36
C PRO A 59 11.17 2.12 -3.32
N VAL A 60 11.10 0.79 -3.33
CA VAL A 60 9.85 0.04 -3.27
C VAL A 60 9.95 -1.02 -2.18
N ILE A 61 9.00 -1.02 -1.26
CA ILE A 61 8.86 -2.04 -0.23
C ILE A 61 7.63 -2.88 -0.54
N THR A 62 7.81 -4.18 -0.69
CA THR A 62 6.71 -5.13 -0.85
C THR A 62 6.42 -5.78 0.50
N VAL A 63 5.16 -5.81 0.91
CA VAL A 63 4.71 -6.45 2.16
C VAL A 63 3.66 -7.51 1.89
N LYS A 64 3.51 -8.47 2.81
CA LYS A 64 2.38 -9.42 2.76
C LYS A 64 1.07 -8.67 3.04
N PRO A 65 -0.02 -9.00 2.32
CA PRO A 65 -1.34 -8.45 2.64
C PRO A 65 -1.74 -8.89 4.05
N SER A 66 -2.25 -7.95 4.85
CA SER A 66 -2.77 -8.19 6.19
C SER A 66 -3.94 -7.25 6.49
N GLY A 67 -4.62 -7.43 7.63
CA GLY A 67 -5.65 -6.49 8.11
C GLY A 67 -5.16 -5.04 8.17
N ILE A 68 -3.88 -4.83 8.45
CA ILE A 68 -3.24 -3.51 8.53
C ILE A 68 -3.13 -2.87 7.15
N THR A 69 -2.75 -3.65 6.12
CA THR A 69 -2.71 -3.15 4.74
C THR A 69 -4.09 -2.72 4.21
N GLN A 70 -5.19 -3.17 4.83
CA GLN A 70 -6.54 -2.73 4.47
C GLN A 70 -6.91 -1.36 5.04
N ARG A 71 -6.15 -0.90 6.05
CA ARG A 71 -6.35 0.40 6.68
C ARG A 71 -5.52 1.50 6.02
N PHE A 72 -4.54 1.14 5.19
CA PHE A 72 -3.83 2.12 4.40
C PHE A 72 -4.73 2.68 3.31
N ASP A 73 -4.72 4.01 3.22
CA ASP A 73 -5.13 4.71 2.02
C ASP A 73 -4.23 4.27 0.86
N SER A 74 -4.82 3.67 -0.16
CA SER A 74 -4.09 2.94 -1.20
C SER A 74 -4.85 2.94 -2.51
N VAL A 75 -4.10 2.78 -3.60
CA VAL A 75 -4.65 2.72 -4.95
C VAL A 75 -4.36 1.37 -5.58
N CYS A 76 -5.32 0.86 -6.36
CA CYS A 76 -5.09 -0.28 -7.24
C CYS A 76 -4.13 0.17 -8.35
N THR A 77 -3.00 -0.51 -8.48
CA THR A 77 -1.93 -0.17 -9.43
C THR A 77 -1.85 -1.14 -10.61
N GLY A 78 -2.57 -2.26 -10.54
CA GLY A 78 -2.61 -3.24 -11.62
C GLY A 78 -3.12 -4.60 -11.16
N GLN A 79 -3.15 -5.52 -12.11
CA GLN A 79 -3.45 -6.93 -11.91
C GLN A 79 -2.30 -7.78 -12.46
N GLY A 80 -2.07 -8.93 -11.86
CA GLY A 80 -1.07 -9.89 -12.30
C GLY A 80 -1.56 -11.31 -12.10
N GLY A 81 -0.85 -12.26 -12.69
CA GLY A 81 -1.07 -13.68 -12.49
C GLY A 81 0.25 -14.36 -12.17
N ASP A 82 0.22 -15.27 -11.19
CA ASP A 82 1.35 -16.16 -10.90
C ASP A 82 0.83 -17.58 -10.63
N ALA A 83 1.45 -18.58 -11.25
CA ALA A 83 1.09 -19.99 -11.13
C ALA A 83 -0.42 -20.30 -11.21
N GLY A 84 -1.17 -19.61 -12.08
CA GLY A 84 -2.62 -19.79 -12.25
C GLY A 84 -3.50 -19.02 -11.26
N ALA A 85 -2.92 -18.33 -10.28
CA ALA A 85 -3.64 -17.43 -9.37
C ALA A 85 -3.56 -15.98 -9.85
N MET A 86 -4.72 -15.32 -9.99
CA MET A 86 -4.77 -13.89 -10.29
C MET A 86 -4.74 -13.06 -9.01
N TYR A 87 -4.07 -11.91 -9.06
CA TYR A 87 -3.98 -10.97 -7.96
C TYR A 87 -4.14 -9.52 -8.42
N ARG A 88 -4.63 -8.67 -7.51
CA ARG A 88 -4.61 -7.21 -7.63
C ARG A 88 -3.46 -6.65 -6.81
N SER A 89 -2.70 -5.74 -7.42
CA SER A 89 -1.60 -5.03 -6.78
C SER A 89 -2.08 -3.68 -6.26
N TYR A 90 -1.91 -3.44 -4.97
CA TYR A 90 -2.22 -2.17 -4.34
C TYR A 90 -0.94 -1.49 -3.90
N ALA A 91 -0.94 -0.17 -3.90
CA ALA A 91 0.19 0.59 -3.41
C ALA A 91 -0.23 1.85 -2.67
N THR A 92 0.63 2.27 -1.76
CA THR A 92 0.58 3.57 -1.10
C THR A 92 1.98 4.19 -1.05
N VAL A 93 2.06 5.43 -0.56
CA VAL A 93 3.32 6.11 -0.29
C VAL A 93 3.41 6.40 1.19
N VAL A 94 4.45 5.89 1.84
CA VAL A 94 4.77 6.16 3.25
C VAL A 94 6.09 6.89 3.28
N ASP A 95 6.09 8.13 3.78
CA ASP A 95 7.27 8.99 3.87
C ASP A 95 8.09 9.01 2.56
N GLY A 96 7.41 9.17 1.41
CA GLY A 96 8.05 9.20 0.09
C GLY A 96 8.40 7.84 -0.53
N VAL A 97 8.37 6.75 0.24
CA VAL A 97 8.69 5.38 -0.20
C VAL A 97 7.42 4.68 -0.69
N LYS A 98 7.49 4.02 -1.86
CA LYS A 98 6.35 3.25 -2.38
C LYS A 98 6.24 1.93 -1.61
N VAL A 99 5.08 1.65 -1.05
CA VAL A 99 4.76 0.39 -0.37
C VAL A 99 3.72 -0.36 -1.19
N VAL A 100 3.96 -1.64 -1.49
CA VAL A 100 3.14 -2.47 -2.39
C VAL A 100 2.72 -3.76 -1.70
N TRP A 101 1.49 -4.22 -1.96
CA TRP A 101 1.04 -5.57 -1.60
C TRP A 101 0.09 -6.14 -2.66
N HIS A 102 0.03 -7.45 -2.72
CA HIS A 102 -0.81 -8.18 -3.66
C HIS A 102 -1.95 -8.86 -2.91
N ARG A 103 -3.18 -8.73 -3.40
CA ARG A 103 -4.34 -9.47 -2.89
C ARG A 103 -4.83 -10.44 -3.95
N PRO A 104 -5.14 -11.70 -3.61
CA PRO A 104 -5.81 -12.60 -4.53
C PRO A 104 -7.09 -11.95 -5.06
N MET A 105 -7.34 -12.08 -6.36
CA MET A 105 -8.68 -11.83 -6.90
C MET A 105 -9.50 -13.06 -6.52
N GLN A 106 -10.42 -12.90 -5.55
CA GLN A 106 -11.38 -13.96 -5.28
C GLN A 106 -12.13 -14.31 -6.57
N PRO A 107 -12.46 -15.58 -6.81
CA PRO A 107 -13.36 -15.95 -7.89
C PRO A 107 -14.65 -15.14 -7.75
N LEU A 108 -15.18 -14.62 -8.86
CA LEU A 108 -16.55 -14.14 -8.91
C LEU A 108 -17.44 -15.34 -8.60
N HIS A 109 -18.01 -15.39 -7.39
CA HIS A 109 -19.08 -16.32 -7.05
C HIS A 109 -20.42 -15.74 -7.52
#